data_AF-A0A8H3ZD57-F1
#
_entry.id   AF-A0A8H3ZD57-F1
#
_cell.length_a   1.000
_cell.length_b   1.000
_cell.length_c   1.000
_cell.angle_alpha   90.00
_cell.angle_beta   90.00
_cell.angle_gamma   90.00
#
_symmetry.space_group_name_H-M   'P 1'
#
loop_
_entity.id
_entity.type
_entity.pdbx_description
1 polymer ?
#
loop_
_entity_poly.entity_id
_entity_poly.type
_entity_poly.pdbx_seq_one_letter_code
_entity_poly.pdbx_strand_id
1 'polypeptide(L)'
;MNPQAIFDKFECRDPPKLLWRVTDRVSQAHNDAEHCLTTKSQLEPITQREFKEAIENHFDWANRTKASCFQSVFSSKSDARDWGLYRLGSLRRKYTCKEEDLGIVRLEIDCTRLMKSTWIFDAEDVAASLDLEVNPLRGEYLVYLEVPAETIVARSRLCDLRKESMNHYSPRILHEDFLSLLDDRSAAEDTGDDADDELSGERDEDSEGEKREDISHSKRTHFLQLTRHNTLKFCDLSLSDD
;
A
#
# COMPACT_ATOMS: atom_id res chain seq x y z
N MET A 1 -24.96 -12.04 7.03
CA MET A 1 -25.22 -11.72 5.61
C MET A 1 -24.30 -12.61 4.77
N ASN A 2 -24.72 -12.97 3.56
CA ASN A 2 -23.85 -13.68 2.62
C ASN A 2 -22.78 -12.70 2.11
N PRO A 3 -21.46 -12.96 2.23
CA PRO A 3 -20.39 -12.11 1.70
C PRO A 3 -20.62 -11.70 0.24
N GLN A 4 -21.14 -12.64 -0.55
CA GLN A 4 -21.46 -12.44 -1.96
C GLN A 4 -22.41 -11.26 -2.18
N ALA A 5 -23.38 -11.02 -1.29
CA ALA A 5 -24.31 -9.89 -1.43
C ALA A 5 -23.60 -8.52 -1.29
N ILE A 6 -22.49 -8.46 -0.54
CA ILE A 6 -21.67 -7.25 -0.45
C ILE A 6 -20.84 -7.09 -1.72
N PHE A 7 -20.21 -8.16 -2.21
CA PHE A 7 -19.41 -8.07 -3.43
C PHE A 7 -20.26 -7.74 -4.66
N ASP A 8 -21.38 -8.44 -4.86
CA ASP A 8 -22.32 -8.19 -5.98
C ASP A 8 -22.88 -6.76 -5.98
N LYS A 9 -22.97 -6.12 -4.80
CA LYS A 9 -23.46 -4.73 -4.67
C LYS A 9 -22.49 -3.72 -5.28
N PHE A 10 -21.19 -3.96 -5.18
CA PHE A 10 -20.15 -3.02 -5.59
C PHE A 10 -19.36 -3.48 -6.82
N GLU A 11 -19.60 -4.70 -7.30
CA GLU A 11 -18.93 -5.28 -8.46
C GLU A 11 -19.02 -4.37 -9.70
N CYS A 12 -17.89 -4.23 -10.39
CA CYS A 12 -17.79 -3.57 -11.68
C CYS A 12 -18.56 -4.37 -12.73
N ARG A 13 -19.61 -3.78 -13.30
CA ARG A 13 -20.49 -4.46 -14.27
C ARG A 13 -19.84 -4.66 -15.63
N ASP A 14 -18.96 -3.73 -16.02
CA ASP A 14 -18.32 -3.70 -17.33
C ASP A 14 -16.80 -3.58 -17.16
N PRO A 15 -16.11 -4.63 -16.66
CA PRO A 15 -14.68 -4.58 -16.44
C PRO A 15 -13.92 -4.43 -17.78
N PRO A 16 -12.75 -3.74 -17.79
CA PRO A 16 -11.89 -3.71 -18.97
C PRO A 16 -11.52 -5.11 -19.45
N LYS A 17 -11.38 -5.29 -20.77
CA LYS A 17 -10.98 -6.60 -21.34
C LYS A 17 -9.57 -7.02 -20.92
N LEU A 18 -8.71 -6.03 -20.71
CA LEU A 18 -7.33 -6.20 -20.26
C LEU A 18 -7.09 -5.33 -19.05
N LEU A 19 -6.40 -5.89 -18.06
CA LEU A 19 -5.89 -5.18 -16.90
C LEU A 19 -4.38 -5.44 -16.76
N TRP A 20 -3.67 -4.51 -16.14
CA TRP A 20 -2.24 -4.62 -15.89
C TRP A 20 -1.95 -4.58 -14.40
N ARG A 21 -1.19 -5.55 -13.89
CA ARG A 21 -0.79 -5.61 -12.48
C ARG A 21 0.71 -5.45 -12.35
N VAL A 22 1.15 -4.62 -11.42
CA VAL A 22 2.57 -4.60 -11.02
C VAL A 22 2.75 -5.51 -9.82
N THR A 23 3.74 -6.40 -9.89
CA THR A 23 4.19 -7.24 -8.78
C THR A 23 5.68 -7.01 -8.52
N ASP A 24 6.12 -7.33 -7.31
CA ASP A 24 7.50 -7.22 -6.88
C ASP A 24 7.83 -8.33 -5.86
N ARG A 25 9.11 -8.70 -5.72
CA ARG A 25 9.54 -9.80 -4.83
C ARG A 25 9.36 -9.51 -3.34
N VAL A 26 9.14 -8.24 -2.99
CA VAL A 26 8.94 -7.78 -1.62
C VAL A 26 7.44 -7.70 -1.29
N SER A 27 6.58 -7.70 -2.31
CA SER A 27 5.14 -7.62 -2.18
C SER A 27 4.61 -8.89 -1.51
N GLN A 28 3.61 -8.72 -0.65
CA GLN A 28 3.00 -9.81 0.09
C GLN A 28 2.05 -10.66 -0.76
N ALA A 29 2.08 -10.55 -2.09
CA ALA A 29 1.35 -11.46 -2.97
C ALA A 29 2.19 -12.73 -3.13
N HIS A 30 1.64 -13.89 -2.76
CA HIS A 30 2.34 -15.14 -2.98
C HIS A 30 2.21 -15.47 -4.46
N ASN A 31 3.33 -15.42 -5.18
CA ASN A 31 3.42 -15.95 -6.53
C ASN A 31 3.76 -17.43 -6.40
N ASP A 32 2.74 -18.28 -6.29
CA ASP A 32 2.95 -19.71 -6.45
C ASP A 32 3.03 -19.93 -7.96
N ALA A 33 4.25 -20.15 -8.48
CA ALA A 33 4.60 -20.04 -9.89
C ALA A 33 3.74 -20.91 -10.84
N GLU A 34 2.98 -21.85 -10.30
CA GLU A 34 2.13 -22.78 -11.04
C GLU A 34 0.62 -22.47 -11.00
N HIS A 35 0.10 -21.63 -10.09
CA HIS A 35 -1.35 -21.64 -9.80
C HIS A 35 -2.02 -20.25 -9.85
N CYS A 36 -1.72 -19.33 -8.93
CA CYS A 36 -2.47 -18.06 -8.80
C CYS A 36 -1.58 -16.95 -8.20
N LEU A 37 -1.87 -15.67 -8.52
CA LEU A 37 -1.47 -14.56 -7.66
C LEU A 37 -2.53 -14.40 -6.57
N THR A 38 -2.18 -14.73 -5.34
CA THR A 38 -3.10 -14.67 -4.20
C THR A 38 -2.73 -13.54 -3.25
N THR A 39 -3.74 -12.91 -2.65
CA THR A 39 -3.53 -11.99 -1.55
C THR A 39 -3.17 -12.74 -0.27
N LYS A 40 -2.27 -12.15 0.53
CA LYS A 40 -1.93 -12.71 1.85
C LYS A 40 -3.11 -12.74 2.82
N SER A 41 -4.01 -11.77 2.71
CA SER A 41 -5.22 -11.76 3.53
C SER A 41 -6.31 -12.56 2.85
N GLN A 42 -6.98 -13.42 3.62
CA GLN A 42 -8.18 -14.16 3.23
C GLN A 42 -9.41 -13.53 3.91
N LEU A 43 -9.33 -12.24 4.24
CA LEU A 43 -10.45 -11.51 4.84
C LEU A 43 -11.63 -11.50 3.87
N GLU A 44 -12.78 -11.94 4.36
CA GLU A 44 -14.05 -11.98 3.63
C GLU A 44 -15.07 -11.08 4.34
N PRO A 45 -15.24 -9.83 3.87
CA PRO A 45 -16.20 -8.91 4.45
C PRO A 45 -17.64 -9.43 4.31
N ILE A 46 -18.34 -9.60 5.43
CA ILE A 46 -19.76 -10.03 5.45
C ILE A 46 -20.71 -8.85 5.64
N THR A 47 -20.19 -7.67 5.99
CA THR A 47 -20.95 -6.42 6.12
C THR A 47 -20.37 -5.30 5.28
N GLN A 48 -21.19 -4.30 4.94
CA GLN A 48 -20.72 -3.10 4.23
C GLN A 48 -19.66 -2.34 5.04
N ARG A 49 -19.77 -2.33 6.39
CA ARG A 49 -18.77 -1.69 7.26
C ARG A 49 -17.41 -2.37 7.16
N GLU A 50 -17.36 -3.70 7.26
CA GLU A 50 -16.12 -4.46 7.10
C GLU A 50 -15.51 -4.29 5.70
N PHE A 51 -16.37 -4.20 4.67
CA PHE A 51 -15.91 -3.96 3.30
C PHE A 51 -15.31 -2.57 3.16
N LYS A 52 -15.96 -1.55 3.73
CA LYS A 52 -15.43 -0.17 3.82
C LYS A 52 -14.05 -0.14 4.47
N GLU A 53 -13.92 -0.71 5.66
CA GLU A 53 -12.66 -0.79 6.40
C GLU A 53 -11.56 -1.53 5.60
N ALA A 54 -11.93 -2.60 4.89
CA ALA A 54 -10.98 -3.37 4.08
C ALA A 54 -10.45 -2.57 2.87
N ILE A 55 -11.31 -1.77 2.24
CA ILE A 55 -10.94 -0.88 1.12
C ILE A 55 -10.10 0.30 1.62
N GLU A 56 -10.49 0.94 2.72
CA GLU A 56 -9.70 2.03 3.34
C GLU A 56 -8.28 1.57 3.69
N ASN A 57 -8.16 0.42 4.37
CA ASN A 57 -6.85 -0.17 4.68
C ASN A 57 -6.08 -0.60 3.42
N HIS A 58 -6.76 -0.87 2.30
CA HIS A 58 -6.09 -1.11 1.03
C HIS A 58 -5.43 0.17 0.51
N PHE A 59 -6.13 1.31 0.48
CA PHE A 59 -5.57 2.55 -0.03
C PHE A 59 -4.56 3.22 0.89
N ASP A 60 -4.62 2.97 2.20
CA ASP A 60 -3.62 3.45 3.15
C ASP A 60 -2.33 2.62 3.08
N TRP A 61 -1.62 2.66 1.95
CA TRP A 61 -0.43 1.85 1.69
C TRP A 61 0.76 2.17 2.60
N ALA A 62 0.84 3.41 3.10
CA ALA A 62 1.92 3.88 3.97
C ALA A 62 1.75 3.42 5.42
N ASN A 63 0.52 3.45 5.94
CA ASN A 63 0.22 3.10 7.34
C ASN A 63 -0.61 1.82 7.48
N ARG A 64 -0.68 1.01 6.41
CA ARG A 64 -1.43 -0.25 6.38
C ARG A 64 -1.13 -1.12 7.59
N THR A 65 -2.16 -1.38 8.39
CA THR A 65 -2.04 -2.20 9.61
C THR A 65 -2.25 -3.69 9.34
N LYS A 66 -3.04 -4.04 8.32
CA LYS A 66 -3.38 -5.43 7.97
C LYS A 66 -3.06 -5.71 6.50
N ALA A 67 -2.66 -6.94 6.19
CA ALA A 67 -2.56 -7.37 4.79
C ALA A 67 -3.91 -7.15 4.08
N SER A 68 -3.87 -6.68 2.84
CA SER A 68 -5.10 -6.46 2.07
C SER A 68 -5.55 -7.75 1.39
N CYS A 69 -6.87 -7.94 1.28
CA CYS A 69 -7.52 -8.97 0.47
C CYS A 69 -7.80 -8.51 -0.97
N PHE A 70 -7.36 -7.30 -1.34
CA PHE A 70 -7.48 -6.77 -2.70
C PHE A 70 -6.12 -6.66 -3.39
N GLN A 71 -6.15 -6.77 -4.71
CA GLN A 71 -5.03 -6.60 -5.62
C GLN A 71 -5.28 -5.40 -6.53
N SER A 72 -4.48 -4.33 -6.41
CA SER A 72 -4.48 -3.23 -7.38
C SER A 72 -4.07 -3.73 -8.76
N VAL A 73 -4.90 -3.42 -9.74
CA VAL A 73 -4.63 -3.59 -11.17
C VAL A 73 -5.06 -2.32 -11.89
N PHE A 74 -4.59 -2.10 -13.12
CA PHE A 74 -4.82 -0.86 -13.86
C PHE A 74 -5.45 -1.16 -15.21
N SER A 75 -6.39 -0.32 -15.64
CA SER A 75 -6.98 -0.36 -16.98
C SER A 75 -6.07 0.17 -18.09
N SER A 76 -4.96 0.81 -17.73
CA SER A 76 -3.98 1.32 -18.67
C SER A 76 -2.60 0.72 -18.45
N LYS A 77 -2.00 0.30 -19.57
CA LYS A 77 -0.60 -0.14 -19.61
C LYS A 77 0.37 0.97 -19.18
N SER A 78 0.07 2.24 -19.47
CA SER A 78 0.90 3.38 -19.07
C SER A 78 0.86 3.61 -17.56
N ASP A 79 -0.33 3.54 -16.98
CA ASP A 79 -0.53 3.84 -15.56
C ASP A 79 0.11 2.74 -14.70
N ALA A 80 0.00 1.47 -15.13
CA ALA A 80 0.74 0.36 -14.53
C ALA A 80 2.27 0.53 -14.66
N ARG A 81 2.78 1.05 -15.78
CA ARG A 81 4.21 1.34 -15.96
C ARG A 81 4.67 2.41 -14.96
N ASP A 82 3.94 3.51 -14.89
CA ASP A 82 4.30 4.66 -14.05
C ASP A 82 4.23 4.29 -12.57
N TRP A 83 3.22 3.51 -12.17
CA TRP A 83 3.15 2.88 -10.85
C TRP A 83 4.36 1.97 -10.57
N GLY A 84 4.77 1.14 -11.53
CA GLY A 84 5.94 0.28 -11.38
C GLY A 84 7.25 1.05 -11.16
N LEU A 85 7.43 2.17 -11.85
CA LEU A 85 8.58 3.05 -11.67
C LEU A 85 8.53 3.79 -10.33
N TYR A 86 7.35 4.26 -9.91
CA TYR A 86 7.15 4.82 -8.58
C TYR A 86 7.49 3.80 -7.48
N ARG A 87 6.97 2.58 -7.62
CA ARG A 87 7.18 1.47 -6.68
C ARG A 87 8.66 1.13 -6.55
N LEU A 88 9.40 1.10 -7.66
CA LEU A 88 10.85 0.95 -7.65
C LEU A 88 11.52 2.04 -6.80
N GLY A 89 11.16 3.31 -7.03
CA GLY A 89 11.71 4.43 -6.25
C GLY A 89 11.44 4.31 -4.75
N SER A 90 10.23 3.88 -4.38
CA SER A 90 9.85 3.61 -2.98
C SER A 90 10.67 2.47 -2.37
N LEU A 91 10.80 1.35 -3.07
CA LEU A 91 11.56 0.19 -2.59
C LEU A 91 13.05 0.50 -2.45
N ARG A 92 13.65 1.24 -3.39
CA ARG A 92 15.07 1.65 -3.31
C ARG A 92 15.39 2.53 -2.11
N ARG A 93 14.41 3.33 -1.64
CA ARG A 93 14.57 4.12 -0.41
C ARG A 93 14.53 3.25 0.85
N LYS A 94 13.80 2.14 0.81
CA LYS A 94 13.58 1.26 1.96
C LYS A 94 14.60 0.11 2.07
N TYR A 95 15.09 -0.38 0.93
CA TYR A 95 15.95 -1.55 0.86
C TYR A 95 17.28 -1.22 0.17
N THR A 96 18.38 -1.65 0.78
CA THR A 96 19.72 -1.56 0.20
C THR A 96 20.00 -2.83 -0.61
N CYS A 97 19.43 -2.94 -1.81
CA CYS A 97 19.69 -4.05 -2.74
C CYS A 97 19.75 -3.56 -4.19
N LYS A 98 20.15 -4.44 -5.11
CA LYS A 98 20.14 -4.10 -6.53
C LYS A 98 18.70 -4.09 -7.04
N GLU A 99 18.45 -3.34 -8.11
CA GLU A 99 17.10 -3.22 -8.67
C GLU A 99 16.57 -4.56 -9.17
N GLU A 100 17.45 -5.43 -9.67
CA GLU A 100 17.11 -6.77 -10.13
C GLU A 100 16.60 -7.65 -8.97
N ASP A 101 17.11 -7.42 -7.75
CA ASP A 101 16.71 -8.16 -6.56
C ASP A 101 15.27 -7.81 -6.12
N LEU A 102 14.80 -6.61 -6.46
CA LEU A 102 13.43 -6.17 -6.18
C LEU A 102 12.39 -6.88 -7.07
N GLY A 103 12.81 -7.41 -8.22
CA GLY A 103 11.98 -8.25 -9.09
C GLY A 103 10.67 -7.60 -9.54
N ILE A 104 10.69 -6.31 -9.88
CA ILE A 104 9.52 -5.60 -10.40
C ILE A 104 9.13 -6.16 -11.77
N VAL A 105 7.88 -6.63 -11.89
CA VAL A 105 7.29 -7.17 -13.12
C VAL A 105 5.89 -6.57 -13.32
N ARG A 106 5.57 -6.19 -14.56
CA ARG A 106 4.20 -5.91 -14.97
C ARG A 106 3.60 -7.14 -15.64
N LEU A 107 2.40 -7.50 -15.23
CA LEU A 107 1.61 -8.62 -15.73
C LEU A 107 0.44 -8.06 -16.53
N GLU A 108 0.13 -8.69 -17.64
CA GLU A 108 -1.07 -8.41 -18.44
C GLU A 108 -2.09 -9.51 -18.19
N ILE A 109 -3.30 -9.12 -17.79
CA ILE A 109 -4.38 -9.99 -17.34
C ILE A 109 -5.52 -9.88 -18.35
N ASP A 110 -5.92 -11.01 -18.92
CA ASP A 110 -7.09 -11.13 -19.77
C ASP A 110 -8.33 -11.38 -18.92
N CYS A 111 -9.16 -10.33 -18.77
CA CYS A 111 -10.35 -10.38 -17.94
C CYS A 111 -11.44 -11.27 -18.53
N THR A 112 -11.41 -11.56 -19.83
CA THR A 112 -12.37 -12.48 -20.45
C THR A 112 -12.15 -13.93 -20.03
N ARG A 113 -10.98 -14.22 -19.44
CA ARG A 113 -10.57 -15.54 -18.95
C ARG A 113 -10.64 -15.66 -17.43
N LEU A 114 -11.02 -14.59 -16.72
CA LEU A 114 -11.24 -14.65 -15.28
C LEU A 114 -12.45 -15.55 -14.98
N MET A 115 -12.36 -16.28 -13.87
CA MET A 115 -13.46 -17.14 -13.43
C MET A 115 -14.67 -16.27 -13.05
N LYS A 116 -15.88 -16.81 -13.21
CA LYS A 116 -17.13 -16.12 -12.80
C LYS A 116 -17.18 -15.78 -11.30
N SER A 117 -16.30 -16.35 -10.50
CA SER A 117 -16.18 -16.10 -9.06
C SER A 117 -15.09 -15.07 -8.71
N THR A 118 -14.52 -14.38 -9.70
CA THR A 118 -13.56 -13.29 -9.45
C THR A 118 -14.32 -11.96 -9.43
N TRP A 119 -14.35 -11.31 -8.28
CA TRP A 119 -14.92 -9.97 -8.17
C TRP A 119 -13.89 -8.90 -8.49
N ILE A 120 -14.29 -7.95 -9.34
CA ILE A 120 -13.52 -6.79 -9.73
C ILE A 120 -14.30 -5.55 -9.32
N PHE A 121 -13.63 -4.58 -8.70
CA PHE A 121 -14.23 -3.31 -8.31
C PHE A 121 -13.51 -2.18 -9.05
N ASP A 122 -14.26 -1.24 -9.61
CA ASP A 122 -13.70 0.03 -10.05
C ASP A 122 -13.35 0.83 -8.78
N ALA A 123 -12.08 1.23 -8.67
CA ALA A 123 -11.55 1.81 -7.44
C ALA A 123 -12.16 3.20 -7.14
N GLU A 124 -12.41 3.99 -8.18
CA GLU A 124 -13.02 5.32 -8.05
C GLU A 124 -14.50 5.18 -7.68
N ASP A 125 -15.23 4.31 -8.37
CA ASP A 125 -16.66 4.10 -8.10
C ASP A 125 -16.92 3.52 -6.70
N VAL A 126 -16.10 2.55 -6.25
CA VAL A 126 -16.28 1.94 -4.92
C VAL A 126 -15.94 2.93 -3.81
N ALA A 127 -14.89 3.75 -3.99
CA ALA A 127 -14.52 4.78 -3.03
C ALA A 127 -15.63 5.84 -2.90
N ALA A 128 -16.18 6.30 -4.02
CA ALA A 128 -17.30 7.23 -4.03
C ALA A 128 -18.57 6.62 -3.40
N SER A 129 -18.91 5.38 -3.75
CA SER A 129 -20.11 4.69 -3.25
C SER A 129 -20.08 4.40 -1.75
N LEU A 130 -18.88 4.28 -1.18
CA LEU A 130 -18.66 4.02 0.24
C LEU A 130 -18.34 5.30 1.04
N ASP A 131 -18.32 6.47 0.39
CA ASP A 131 -17.97 7.75 0.99
C ASP A 131 -16.60 7.67 1.70
N LEU A 132 -15.57 7.30 0.92
CA LEU A 132 -14.19 7.15 1.39
C LEU A 132 -13.37 8.40 1.07
N GLU A 133 -12.63 8.91 2.05
CA GLU A 133 -11.64 9.98 1.88
C GLU A 133 -10.28 9.42 1.39
N VAL A 134 -10.34 8.65 0.31
CA VAL A 134 -9.17 8.02 -0.33
C VAL A 134 -9.05 8.53 -1.76
N ASN A 135 -7.82 8.54 -2.27
CA ASN A 135 -7.53 8.91 -3.66
C ASN A 135 -7.02 7.68 -4.40
N PRO A 136 -7.91 6.87 -5.02
CA PRO A 136 -7.50 5.81 -5.91
C PRO A 136 -6.59 6.34 -7.02
N LEU A 137 -5.69 5.50 -7.51
CA LEU A 137 -4.91 5.86 -8.69
C LEU A 137 -5.82 5.87 -9.92
N ARG A 138 -5.52 6.74 -10.88
CA ARG A 138 -6.28 6.83 -12.13
C ARG A 138 -6.37 5.46 -12.80
N GLY A 139 -7.60 5.04 -13.12
CA GLY A 139 -7.86 3.78 -13.81
C GLY A 139 -7.48 2.54 -13.01
N GLU A 140 -7.36 2.65 -11.69
CA GLU A 140 -7.16 1.54 -10.78
C GLU A 140 -8.45 0.73 -10.61
N TYR A 141 -8.28 -0.59 -10.56
CA TYR A 141 -9.30 -1.57 -10.23
C TYR A 141 -8.77 -2.47 -9.12
N LEU A 142 -9.68 -3.00 -8.33
CA LEU A 142 -9.37 -3.91 -7.23
C LEU A 142 -9.89 -5.30 -7.57
N VAL A 143 -9.00 -6.29 -7.63
CA VAL A 143 -9.39 -7.70 -7.75
C VAL A 143 -9.38 -8.34 -6.37
N TYR A 144 -10.48 -9.01 -6.00
CA TYR A 144 -10.58 -9.71 -4.72
C TYR A 144 -9.86 -11.07 -4.74
N LEU A 145 -9.04 -11.30 -3.73
CA LEU A 145 -8.26 -12.52 -3.45
C LEU A 145 -7.27 -12.95 -4.53
N GLU A 146 -7.75 -13.40 -5.68
CA GLU A 146 -6.95 -14.20 -6.62
C GLU A 146 -7.02 -13.70 -8.06
N VAL A 147 -5.86 -13.72 -8.73
CA VAL A 147 -5.74 -13.63 -10.19
C VAL A 147 -5.17 -14.97 -10.66
N PRO A 148 -5.97 -15.82 -11.33
CA PRO A 148 -5.52 -17.13 -11.80
C PRO A 148 -4.40 -17.01 -12.83
N ALA A 149 -3.39 -17.89 -12.76
CA ALA A 149 -2.20 -17.79 -13.61
C ALA A 149 -2.53 -17.90 -15.10
N GLU A 150 -3.55 -18.68 -15.47
CA GLU A 150 -4.00 -18.84 -16.84
C GLU A 150 -4.48 -17.52 -17.47
N THR A 151 -4.94 -16.56 -16.67
CA THR A 151 -5.37 -15.24 -17.16
C THR A 151 -4.21 -14.31 -17.48
N ILE A 152 -3.00 -14.64 -17.01
CA ILE A 152 -1.80 -13.85 -17.26
C ILE A 152 -1.27 -14.16 -18.67
N VAL A 153 -1.52 -13.26 -19.61
CA VAL A 153 -1.16 -13.47 -21.03
C VAL A 153 0.22 -12.92 -21.39
N ALA A 154 0.74 -11.97 -20.62
CA ALA A 154 2.09 -11.44 -20.84
C ALA A 154 2.75 -10.97 -19.54
N ARG A 155 4.08 -10.93 -19.56
CA ARG A 155 4.93 -10.44 -18.48
C ARG A 155 6.00 -9.50 -19.05
N SER A 156 6.16 -8.32 -18.46
CA SER A 156 7.19 -7.35 -18.84
C SER A 156 8.08 -7.05 -17.64
N ARG A 157 9.40 -7.19 -17.81
CA ARG A 157 10.37 -6.90 -16.74
C ARG A 157 10.63 -5.41 -16.64
N LEU A 158 11.19 -4.96 -15.51
CA LEU A 158 11.52 -3.55 -15.28
C LEU A 158 12.34 -2.90 -16.41
N CYS A 159 13.27 -3.62 -17.03
CA CYS A 159 14.07 -3.10 -18.14
C CYS A 159 13.21 -2.76 -19.37
N ASP A 160 12.12 -3.49 -19.62
CA ASP A 160 11.19 -3.23 -20.72
C ASP A 160 10.30 -2.03 -20.40
N LEU A 161 9.84 -1.90 -19.15
CA LEU A 161 9.09 -0.74 -18.67
C LEU A 161 9.85 0.57 -18.89
N ARG A 162 11.17 0.56 -18.65
CA ARG A 162 12.04 1.73 -18.90
C ARG A 162 12.14 2.08 -20.38
N LYS A 163 12.31 1.08 -21.26
CA LYS A 163 12.35 1.30 -22.71
C LYS A 163 11.04 1.90 -23.21
N GLU A 164 9.90 1.43 -22.70
CA GLU A 164 8.58 1.98 -23.01
C GLU A 164 8.44 3.43 -22.55
N SER A 165 8.99 3.79 -21.37
CA SER A 165 9.01 5.17 -20.88
C SER A 165 9.85 6.06 -21.80
N MET A 166 11.07 5.64 -22.15
CA MET A 166 11.97 6.42 -23.02
C MET A 166 11.39 6.66 -24.42
N ASN A 167 10.61 5.70 -24.95
CA ASN A 167 9.93 5.84 -26.24
C ASN A 167 8.72 6.79 -26.21
N HIS A 168 8.28 7.24 -25.03
CA HIS A 168 7.17 8.20 -24.86
C HIS A 168 7.64 9.56 -24.34
N TYR A 169 8.96 9.78 -24.23
CA TYR A 169 9.51 11.00 -23.69
C TYR A 169 9.54 12.15 -24.71
N SER A 170 8.66 13.13 -24.48
CA SER A 170 8.96 14.56 -24.71
C SER A 170 9.62 15.12 -23.44
N PRO A 171 10.71 15.91 -23.50
CA PRO A 171 11.71 16.02 -22.42
C PRO A 171 11.34 16.82 -21.15
N ARG A 172 10.06 17.07 -20.82
CA ARG A 172 9.75 18.17 -19.86
C ARG A 172 8.92 17.89 -18.61
N ILE A 173 8.29 16.74 -18.41
CA ILE A 173 7.29 16.63 -17.32
C ILE A 173 7.36 15.27 -16.65
N LEU A 174 8.40 14.94 -15.89
CA LEU A 174 8.36 13.78 -14.99
C LEU A 174 9.44 13.93 -13.91
N HIS A 175 9.14 14.72 -12.88
CA HIS A 175 9.63 14.37 -11.55
C HIS A 175 8.87 15.09 -10.43
N GLU A 176 8.43 16.33 -10.65
CA GLU A 176 7.86 17.12 -9.55
C GLU A 176 6.34 16.94 -9.42
N ASP A 177 5.58 16.97 -10.52
CA ASP A 177 4.10 17.00 -10.43
C ASP A 177 3.45 15.71 -9.90
N PHE A 178 4.09 14.54 -10.06
CA PHE A 178 3.56 13.28 -9.52
C PHE A 178 3.95 13.05 -8.05
N LEU A 179 5.08 13.62 -7.61
CA LEU A 179 5.48 13.58 -6.21
C LEU A 179 4.71 14.61 -5.38
N SER A 180 4.40 15.79 -5.94
CA SER A 180 3.59 16.81 -5.28
C SER A 180 2.15 16.37 -5.01
N LEU A 181 1.58 15.46 -5.82
CA LEU A 181 0.24 14.90 -5.59
C LEU A 181 0.15 13.94 -4.39
N LEU A 182 1.29 13.50 -3.84
CA LEU A 182 1.35 12.54 -2.73
C LEU A 182 1.96 13.12 -1.45
N ASP A 183 2.63 14.27 -1.51
CA ASP A 183 3.21 14.96 -0.35
C ASP A 183 2.19 15.85 0.41
N ASP A 184 1.01 16.10 -0.14
CA ASP A 184 0.01 17.02 0.46
C ASP A 184 -0.79 16.40 1.63
N ARG A 185 -0.36 15.25 2.17
CA ARG A 185 -1.02 14.55 3.30
C ARG A 185 -0.25 14.61 4.63
N SER A 186 0.86 15.36 4.74
CA SER A 186 1.61 15.47 6.01
C SER A 186 1.38 16.75 6.81
N ALA A 187 0.42 17.61 6.43
CA ALA A 187 0.09 18.82 7.17
C ALA A 187 -1.24 18.67 7.93
N ALA A 188 -1.28 17.76 8.90
CA ALA A 188 -2.33 17.75 9.92
C ALA A 188 -1.82 18.48 11.17
N GLU A 189 -2.26 19.73 11.30
CA GLU A 189 -2.69 20.43 12.52
C GLU A 189 -1.82 20.32 13.78
N ASP A 190 -0.91 21.29 13.93
CA ASP A 190 -0.40 21.76 15.22
C ASP A 190 -1.34 22.86 15.73
N THR A 191 -2.39 22.46 16.45
CA THR A 191 -3.29 23.36 17.17
C THR A 191 -3.22 23.08 18.66
N GLY A 192 -2.79 24.08 19.42
CA GLY A 192 -2.74 24.10 20.89
C GLY A 192 -1.71 25.13 21.32
N ASP A 193 -1.95 26.43 21.17
CA ASP A 193 -2.91 27.24 21.96
C ASP A 193 -2.51 27.25 23.46
N ASP A 194 -1.32 27.79 23.74
CA ASP A 194 -0.88 28.16 25.09
C ASP A 194 -1.37 29.58 25.38
N ALA A 195 -2.53 29.68 26.03
CA ALA A 195 -3.01 30.90 26.66
C ALA A 195 -2.50 30.98 28.10
N ASP A 196 -1.84 32.10 28.40
CA ASP A 196 -1.43 32.54 29.72
C ASP A 196 -2.63 32.64 30.66
N ASP A 197 -2.49 32.16 31.91
CA ASP A 197 -3.27 32.71 33.02
C ASP A 197 -2.43 32.76 34.30
N GLU A 198 -2.12 33.99 34.70
CA GLU A 198 -1.56 34.35 35.99
C GLU A 198 -2.65 34.24 37.08
N LEU A 199 -2.27 33.87 38.31
CA LEU A 199 -2.44 34.69 39.53
C LEU A 199 -2.55 33.87 40.82
N SER A 200 -1.56 34.13 41.69
CA SER A 200 -1.63 34.41 43.14
C SER A 200 -2.40 33.48 44.10
N GLY A 201 -1.70 33.06 45.16
CA GLY A 201 -2.36 32.55 46.37
C GLY A 201 -1.38 32.11 47.45
N GLU A 202 -1.10 33.01 48.38
CA GLU A 202 -0.29 32.91 49.60
C GLU A 202 -0.71 31.83 50.63
N ARG A 203 0.27 31.44 51.49
CA ARG A 203 0.19 30.96 52.91
C ARG A 203 -0.25 29.51 53.16
N ASP A 204 0.17 28.78 54.19
CA ASP A 204 1.09 29.01 55.33
C ASP A 204 1.56 27.62 55.85
N GLU A 205 2.58 27.69 56.71
CA GLU A 205 3.22 26.65 57.52
C GLU A 205 2.26 25.67 58.25
N ASP A 206 2.58 24.37 58.28
CA ASP A 206 3.17 23.71 59.46
C ASP A 206 3.08 22.17 59.41
N SER A 207 4.07 21.57 60.10
CA SER A 207 4.05 20.26 60.78
C SER A 207 4.28 18.94 60.01
N GLU A 208 5.47 18.40 60.31
CA GLU A 208 5.79 17.03 60.73
C GLU A 208 5.35 15.80 59.91
N GLY A 209 6.37 14.99 59.58
CA GLY A 209 6.28 13.56 59.85
C GLY A 209 6.52 12.62 58.66
N GLU A 210 7.46 11.71 58.88
CA GLU A 210 7.60 10.40 58.23
C GLU A 210 8.25 10.28 56.83
N LYS A 211 9.54 9.91 56.89
CA LYS A 211 10.13 8.69 56.30
C LYS A 211 9.40 8.11 55.08
N ARG A 212 10.06 8.14 53.91
CA ARG A 212 10.19 6.99 53.00
C ARG A 212 11.24 7.23 51.90
N GLU A 213 12.20 6.31 51.90
CA GLU A 213 12.80 5.62 50.75
C GLU A 213 13.35 6.45 49.57
N ASP A 214 14.68 6.47 49.51
CA ASP A 214 15.50 6.83 48.35
C ASP A 214 15.16 5.96 47.14
N ILE A 215 14.54 6.56 46.12
CA ILE A 215 14.51 6.05 44.76
C ILE A 215 14.89 7.18 43.78
N SER A 216 15.78 6.81 42.86
CA SER A 216 16.03 7.45 41.56
C SER A 216 17.01 8.62 41.52
N HIS A 217 18.25 8.30 41.13
CA HIS A 217 19.13 9.25 40.47
C HIS A 217 18.81 9.36 38.98
N SER A 218 18.46 10.59 38.63
CA SER A 218 18.50 11.22 37.32
C SER A 218 19.87 11.04 36.63
N LYS A 219 19.86 10.68 35.34
CA LYS A 219 20.26 11.58 34.22
C LYS A 219 20.38 10.82 32.89
N ARG A 220 19.43 11.13 31.99
CA ARG A 220 19.64 11.59 30.61
C ARG A 220 21.02 11.27 29.99
N THR A 221 21.05 10.46 28.93
CA THR A 221 21.50 10.81 27.55
C THR A 221 21.79 9.56 26.70
N HIS A 222 21.60 9.72 25.38
CA HIS A 222 21.87 8.77 24.28
C HIS A 222 20.85 7.67 23.97
N PHE A 223 19.71 8.09 23.41
CA PHE A 223 18.98 7.25 22.45
C PHE A 223 19.68 7.37 21.09
N LEU A 224 20.65 6.48 20.84
CA LEU A 224 21.01 6.13 19.47
C LEU A 224 19.90 5.20 18.96
N GLN A 225 18.96 5.76 18.19
CA GLN A 225 18.13 4.93 17.33
C GLN A 225 19.04 4.27 16.30
N LEU A 226 19.40 3.02 16.56
CA LEU A 226 19.81 2.10 15.51
C LEU A 226 18.62 1.99 14.55
N THR A 227 18.70 2.66 13.41
CA THR A 227 18.00 2.23 12.21
C THR A 227 18.53 0.83 11.89
N ARG A 228 17.79 -0.20 12.33
CA ARG A 228 17.97 -1.56 11.83
C ARG A 228 17.61 -1.52 10.35
N HIS A 229 18.62 -1.30 9.51
CA HIS A 229 18.54 -1.59 8.09
C HIS A 229 18.26 -3.10 7.99
N ASN A 230 17.05 -3.44 7.57
CA ASN A 230 16.68 -4.82 7.30
C ASN A 230 17.40 -5.25 6.01
N THR A 231 18.57 -5.85 6.16
CA THR A 231 19.23 -6.59 5.09
C THR A 231 18.36 -7.81 4.78
N LEU A 232 17.72 -7.82 3.62
CA LEU A 232 17.01 -9.00 3.13
C LEU A 232 18.04 -10.14 2.98
N LYS A 233 17.99 -11.14 3.87
CA LYS A 233 18.70 -12.40 3.67
C LYS A 233 17.91 -13.23 2.67
N PHE A 234 18.31 -13.16 1.40
CA PHE A 234 17.86 -14.08 0.37
C PHE A 234 18.51 -15.44 0.62
N CYS A 235 17.78 -16.36 1.25
CA CYS A 235 18.11 -17.78 1.21
C CYS A 235 17.10 -18.48 0.29
N ASP A 236 17.64 -19.11 -0.74
CA ASP A 236 17.09 -20.19 -1.56
C ASP A 236 15.72 -19.99 -2.24
N LEU A 237 15.77 -19.35 -3.41
CA LEU A 237 14.87 -19.70 -4.51
C LEU A 237 15.72 -19.89 -5.77
N SER A 238 16.24 -21.11 -5.94
CA SER A 238 16.81 -21.57 -7.19
C SER A 238 15.70 -21.63 -8.23
N LEU A 239 15.66 -20.65 -9.12
CA LEU A 239 14.96 -20.79 -10.40
C LEU A 239 15.85 -21.66 -11.28
N SER A 240 15.50 -22.93 -11.41
CA SER A 240 15.98 -23.77 -12.51
C SER A 240 15.34 -23.26 -13.80
N ASP A 241 16.18 -22.79 -14.72
CA ASP A 241 15.81 -22.50 -16.09
C ASP A 241 15.62 -23.82 -16.84
N ASP A 242 14.41 -24.07 -17.36
CA ASP A 242 14.13 -25.00 -18.46
C ASP A 242 13.70 -24.20 -19.70
#